data_AF-A0A6B3D100-F1
#
_entry.id   AF-A0A6B3D100-F1
#
_cell.length_a   1.000
_cell.length_b   1.000
_cell.length_c   1.000
_cell.angle_alpha   90.00
_cell.angle_beta   90.00
_cell.angle_gamma   90.00
#
_symmetry.space_group_name_H-M   'P 1'
#
loop_
_entity.id
_entity.type
_entity.pdbx_description
1 polymer ?
#
loop_
_entity_poly.entity_id
_entity_poly.type
_entity_poly.pdbx_seq_one_letter_code
_entity_poly.pdbx_strand_id
1 'polypeptide(L)' 'DKVKEIAKAAKDHGTPIRIGVNAGSLDRRLLQKYGRATPEALAESALWEASLFEEHDFRDIKISVKHN' A
#
# COMPACT_ATOMS: atom_id res chain seq x y z
N ASP A 1 -10.77 10.52 -8.44
CA ASP A 1 -9.92 9.42 -7.96
C ASP A 1 -9.35 9.86 -6.61
N LYS A 2 -9.74 9.20 -5.52
CA LYS A 2 -9.38 9.63 -4.15
C LYS A 2 -7.88 9.56 -3.90
N VAL A 3 -7.16 8.62 -4.54
CA VAL A 3 -5.71 8.47 -4.36
C VAL A 3 -5.00 9.72 -4.86
N LYS A 4 -5.39 10.23 -6.04
CA LYS A 4 -4.87 11.48 -6.60
C LYS A 4 -5.07 12.68 -5.68
N GLU A 5 -6.27 12.81 -5.10
CA GLU A 5 -6.60 13.93 -4.20
C GLU A 5 -5.76 13.88 -2.92
N ILE A 6 -5.62 12.69 -2.33
CA ILE A 6 -4.80 12.47 -1.12
C ILE A 6 -3.31 12.72 -1.43
N ALA A 7 -2.80 12.16 -2.52
CA ALA A 7 -1.42 12.33 -2.97
C ALA A 7 -1.07 13.81 -3.18
N LYS A 8 -1.96 14.55 -3.85
CA LYS A 8 -1.80 15.99 -4.06
C LYS A 8 -1.76 16.75 -2.73
N ALA A 9 -2.73 16.50 -1.84
CA ALA A 9 -2.77 17.17 -0.54
C ALA A 9 -1.50 16.86 0.28
N ALA A 10 -1.08 15.60 0.34
CA ALA A 10 0.14 15.20 1.03
C ALA A 10 1.39 15.88 0.46
N LYS A 11 1.50 15.99 -0.87
CA LYS A 11 2.60 16.69 -1.56
C LYS A 11 2.61 18.19 -1.26
N ASP A 12 1.45 18.85 -1.35
CA ASP A 12 1.28 20.28 -1.06
C ASP A 12 1.68 20.62 0.38
N HIS A 13 1.50 19.67 1.31
CA HIS A 13 1.84 19.81 2.73
C HIS A 13 3.18 19.18 3.14
N GLY A 14 3.97 18.63 2.20
CA GLY A 14 5.23 17.95 2.51
C GLY A 14 5.09 16.82 3.54
N THR A 15 3.96 16.11 3.53
CA THR A 15 3.60 15.09 4.52
C THR A 15 3.75 13.68 3.93
N PRO A 16 4.61 12.81 4.51
CA PRO A 16 4.73 11.43 4.07
C PRO A 16 3.44 10.63 4.28
N ILE A 17 3.16 9.68 3.37
CA ILE A 17 2.06 8.72 3.52
C ILE A 17 2.61 7.37 3.99
N ARG A 18 1.98 6.76 4.99
CA ARG A 18 2.32 5.40 5.43
C ARG A 18 1.34 4.38 4.86
N ILE A 19 1.88 3.43 4.11
CA ILE A 19 1.17 2.24 3.63
C ILE A 19 1.30 1.13 4.68
N GLY A 20 0.18 0.56 5.08
CA GLY A 20 0.11 -0.40 6.18
C GLY A 20 -0.60 -1.67 5.77
N VAL A 21 0.16 -2.75 5.62
CA VAL A 21 -0.38 -4.07 5.26
C VAL A 21 -0.41 -4.99 6.49
N ASN A 22 -1.52 -5.71 6.64
CA ASN A 22 -1.73 -6.68 7.71
C ASN A 22 -2.29 -7.98 7.13
N ALA A 23 -1.80 -9.11 7.63
CA ALA A 23 -2.29 -10.43 7.25
C ALA A 23 -3.81 -10.62 7.48
N GLY A 24 -4.36 -10.04 8.55
CA GLY A 24 -5.79 -10.15 8.86
C GLY A 24 -6.72 -9.40 7.88
N SER A 25 -6.19 -8.48 7.08
CA SER A 25 -6.96 -7.67 6.13
C SER A 25 -6.38 -7.75 4.71
N LEU A 26 -5.65 -8.82 4.39
CA LEU A 26 -5.06 -9.01 3.08
C LEU A 26 -6.15 -9.17 2.01
N ASP A 27 -5.94 -8.56 0.84
CA ASP A 27 -6.87 -8.63 -0.28
C ASP A 27 -7.18 -10.09 -0.68
N ARG A 28 -8.46 -10.38 -0.97
CA ARG A 28 -8.92 -11.71 -1.36
C ARG A 28 -8.23 -12.24 -2.62
N ARG A 29 -7.89 -11.38 -3.57
CA ARG A 29 -7.14 -11.75 -4.78
C ARG A 29 -5.77 -12.32 -4.42
N LEU A 30 -5.08 -11.71 -3.46
CA LEU A 30 -3.78 -12.18 -2.99
C LEU A 30 -3.92 -13.46 -2.16
N LEU A 31 -4.95 -13.56 -1.33
CA LEU A 31 -5.26 -14.81 -0.63
C LEU A 31 -5.56 -15.96 -1.60
N GLN A 32 -6.28 -15.71 -2.69
CA GLN A 32 -6.55 -16.72 -3.73
C GLN A 32 -5.28 -17.09 -4.50
N LYS A 33 -4.43 -16.11 -4.84
CA LYS A 33 -3.17 -16.32 -5.55
C LYS A 33 -2.15 -17.12 -4.73
N TYR A 34 -2.03 -16.80 -3.44
CA TYR A 34 -1.00 -17.36 -2.56
C TYR A 34 -1.50 -18.47 -1.62
N GLY A 35 -2.80 -18.72 -1.58
CA GLY A 35 -3.47 -19.71 -0.71
C GLY A 35 -3.53 -19.31 0.78
N ARG A 36 -2.66 -18.42 1.25
CA ARG A 36 -2.63 -17.86 2.61
C ARG A 36 -1.93 -16.51 2.63
N ALA A 37 -1.95 -15.82 3.77
CA ALA A 37 -1.19 -14.60 3.98
C ALA A 37 0.32 -14.90 4.16
N THR A 38 1.03 -15.10 3.06
CA THR A 38 2.49 -15.27 3.07
C THR A 38 3.22 -13.91 3.10
N PRO A 39 4.51 -13.87 3.50
CA PRO A 39 5.33 -12.68 3.38
C PRO A 39 5.32 -12.06 1.96
N GLU A 40 5.33 -12.88 0.93
CA GLU A 40 5.27 -12.45 -0.48
C GLU A 40 3.92 -11.82 -0.81
N ALA A 41 2.82 -12.39 -0.33
CA ALA A 41 1.50 -11.84 -0.52
C ALA A 41 1.36 -10.47 0.17
N LEU A 42 1.91 -10.33 1.37
CA LEU A 42 1.94 -9.06 2.10
C LEU A 42 2.81 -8.00 1.39
N ALA A 43 3.99 -8.40 0.91
CA ALA A 43 4.88 -7.53 0.16
C ALA A 43 4.25 -7.07 -1.17
N GLU A 44 3.61 -7.98 -1.90
CA GLU A 44 2.90 -7.65 -3.14
C GLU A 44 1.74 -6.67 -2.87
N SER A 45 0.99 -6.85 -1.79
CA SER A 45 -0.05 -5.90 -1.39
C SER A 45 0.53 -4.51 -1.14
N ALA A 46 1.66 -4.42 -0.43
CA ALA A 46 2.28 -3.14 -0.10
C ALA A 46 2.79 -2.42 -1.35
N LEU A 47 3.41 -3.16 -2.27
CA LEU A 47 3.91 -2.62 -3.54
C LEU A 47 2.77 -2.17 -4.46
N TRP A 48 1.68 -2.94 -4.51
CA TRP A 48 0.50 -2.55 -5.29
C TRP A 48 -0.14 -1.27 -4.74
N GLU A 49 -0.30 -1.13 -3.42
CA GLU A 49 -0.81 0.11 -2.83
C GLU A 49 0.14 1.30 -3.10
N ALA A 50 1.45 1.07 -3.04
CA ALA A 50 2.44 2.11 -3.33
C ALA A 50 2.37 2.59 -4.78
N SER A 51 2.19 1.67 -5.74
CA SER A 51 2.12 2.03 -7.15
C SER A 51 0.95 2.98 -7.46
N LEU A 52 -0.17 2.87 -6.72
CA LEU A 52 -1.30 3.79 -6.87
C LEU A 52 -0.90 5.25 -6.58
N PHE A 53 0.01 5.48 -5.63
CA PHE A 53 0.52 6.83 -5.33
C PHE A 53 1.62 7.25 -6.31
N GLU A 54 2.46 6.31 -6.76
CA GLU A 54 3.50 6.58 -7.76
C GLU A 54 2.90 7.00 -9.11
N GLU A 55 1.75 6.44 -9.51
CA GLU A 55 0.97 6.85 -10.70
C GLU A 55 0.58 8.34 -10.65
N HIS A 56 0.54 8.95 -9.46
CA HIS A 56 0.26 10.37 -9.23
C HIS A 56 1.50 11.18 -8.82
N ASP A 57 2.71 10.69 -9.14
CA ASP A 57 4.01 11.32 -8.84
C ASP A 57 4.20 11.66 -7.35
N PHE A 58 3.72 10.78 -6.48
CA PHE A 58 3.94 10.84 -5.03
C PHE A 58 4.84 9.68 -4.59
N ARG A 59 6.02 10.01 -4.04
CA ARG A 59 7.05 9.03 -3.65
C ARG A 59 7.47 9.12 -2.17
N ASP A 60 6.92 10.06 -1.40
CA ASP A 60 7.24 10.22 0.03
C ASP A 60 6.44 9.20 0.86
N ILE A 61 6.82 7.93 0.73
CA ILE A 61 6.08 6.79 1.24
C ILE A 61 6.90 6.04 2.31
N LYS A 62 6.21 5.66 3.38
CA LYS A 62 6.72 4.71 4.39
C LYS A 62 5.90 3.43 4.33
N ILE A 63 6.56 2.27 4.42
CA ILE A 63 5.87 0.97 4.39
C ILE A 63 5.95 0.32 5.77
N SER A 64 4.83 -0.24 6.23
CA SER A 64 4.78 -1.13 7.38
C SER A 64 4.03 -2.40 7.01
N VAL A 65 4.65 -3.55 7.25
CA VAL A 65 4.06 -4.86 7.03
C VAL A 65 3.99 -5.57 8.37
N LYS A 66 2.81 -6.09 8.72
CA LYS A 66 2.56 -6.76 10.01
C LYS A 66 2.00 -8.16 9.79
N HIS A 67 2.54 -9.10 10.55
CA HIS A 67 2.08 -10.47 10.67
C HIS A 67 2.23 -10.88 12.14
N ASN A 68 1.32 -11.74 12.62
CA ASN A 68 1.34 -12.30 13.97
C ASN A 68 1.68 -13.79 13.90
#